data_AF-A0A1G3ZMU2-F1
#
_entry.id   AF-A0A1G3ZMU2-F1
#
_cell.length_a   1.000
_cell.length_b   1.000
_cell.length_c   1.000
_cell.angle_alpha   90.00
_cell.angle_beta   90.00
_cell.angle_gamma   90.00
#
_symmetry.space_group_name_H-M   'P 1'
#
loop_
_entity.id
_entity.type
_entity.pdbx_description
1 polymer ?
#
loop_
_entity_poly.entity_id
_entity_poly.type
_entity_poly.pdbx_seq_one_letter_code
_entity_poly.pdbx_strand_id
1 'polypeptide(L)'
;MSEIIEKVKSAIKSMEKEHGNLLICALFLRADVLEKWDIVLAAPWLNPKEMRSYEILSSSLQNFLTQSELVQFSRIVILEQDDPTVSFLLNLEIVKNGGYKELSVDALSEKFRFTIKKAYLLRSQKSEK
;
A
#
# COMPACT_ATOMS: atom_id res chain seq x y z
N MET A 1 -3.54 14.99 -4.45
CA MET A 1 -3.12 13.85 -3.61
C MET A 1 -4.28 13.27 -2.81
N SER A 2 -5.08 14.08 -2.10
CA SER A 2 -6.27 13.60 -1.38
C SER A 2 -7.21 12.76 -2.24
N GLU A 3 -7.47 13.18 -3.48
CA GLU A 3 -8.35 12.42 -4.40
C GLU A 3 -7.82 11.02 -4.74
N ILE A 4 -6.52 10.89 -5.04
CA ILE A 4 -5.89 9.58 -5.32
C ILE A 4 -5.95 8.69 -4.09
N ILE A 5 -5.71 9.24 -2.89
CA ILE A 5 -5.83 8.49 -1.64
C ILE A 5 -7.25 7.94 -1.47
N GLU A 6 -8.29 8.74 -1.74
CA GLU A 6 -9.68 8.25 -1.65
C GLU A 6 -10.02 7.18 -2.69
N LYS A 7 -9.47 7.27 -3.91
CA LYS A 7 -9.61 6.22 -4.93
C LYS A 7 -8.90 4.93 -4.52
N VAL A 8 -7.68 5.02 -3.99
CA VAL A 8 -6.95 3.86 -3.46
C VAL A 8 -7.69 3.25 -2.27
N LYS A 9 -8.28 4.05 -1.38
CA LYS A 9 -9.15 3.55 -0.30
C LYS A 9 -10.37 2.80 -0.82
N SER A 10 -10.93 3.24 -1.94
CA SER A 10 -12.04 2.55 -2.60
C SER A 10 -11.60 1.22 -3.20
N ALA A 11 -10.42 1.17 -3.82
CA ALA A 11 -9.80 -0.07 -4.28
C ALA A 11 -9.54 -1.06 -3.13
N ILE A 12 -8.98 -0.59 -2.01
CA ILE A 12 -8.79 -1.40 -0.78
C ILE A 12 -10.10 -2.04 -0.35
N LYS A 13 -11.18 -1.24 -0.23
CA LYS A 13 -12.50 -1.75 0.18
C LYS A 13 -13.04 -2.81 -0.79
N SER A 14 -12.83 -2.63 -2.10
CA SER A 14 -13.26 -3.63 -3.10
C SER A 14 -12.49 -4.94 -2.94
N MET A 15 -11.15 -4.86 -2.86
CA MET A 15 -10.30 -6.05 -2.69
C MET A 15 -10.62 -6.81 -1.41
N GLU A 16 -10.83 -6.11 -0.29
CA GLU A 16 -11.17 -6.76 0.96
C GLU A 16 -12.53 -7.45 0.94
N LYS A 17 -13.50 -6.88 0.20
CA LYS A 17 -14.81 -7.50 -0.01
C LYS A 17 -14.72 -8.78 -0.86
N GLU A 18 -13.83 -8.81 -1.84
CA GLU A 18 -13.72 -9.90 -2.82
C GLU A 18 -12.80 -11.04 -2.35
N HIS A 19 -11.71 -10.73 -1.66
CA HIS A 19 -10.64 -11.69 -1.35
C HIS A 19 -10.37 -11.85 0.16
N GLY A 20 -10.89 -10.94 0.99
CA GLY A 20 -10.64 -10.89 2.42
C GLY A 20 -9.66 -9.79 2.84
N ASN A 21 -9.49 -9.60 4.15
CA ASN A 21 -8.79 -8.44 4.70
C ASN A 21 -7.32 -8.30 4.22
N LEU A 22 -6.92 -7.06 3.95
CA LEU A 22 -5.52 -6.67 3.83
C LEU A 22 -4.94 -6.48 5.23
N LEU A 23 -3.70 -6.90 5.41
CA LEU A 23 -2.92 -6.61 6.61
C LEU A 23 -2.39 -5.18 6.58
N ILE A 24 -1.79 -4.81 5.45
CA ILE A 24 -1.17 -3.50 5.22
C ILE A 24 -1.52 -2.99 3.82
N CYS A 25 -1.75 -1.69 3.71
CA CYS A 25 -1.64 -0.93 2.47
C CYS A 25 -1.02 0.43 2.77
N ALA A 26 0.10 0.74 2.12
CA ALA A 26 0.84 1.99 2.29
C ALA A 26 1.31 2.55 0.94
N LEU A 27 1.48 3.86 0.87
CA LEU A 27 2.00 4.59 -0.28
C LEU A 27 3.30 5.28 0.11
N PHE A 28 4.33 5.14 -0.70
CA PHE A 28 5.63 5.76 -0.49
C PHE A 28 6.03 6.60 -1.70
N LEU A 29 6.28 7.88 -1.49
CA LEU A 29 6.86 8.76 -2.49
C LEU A 29 8.37 8.78 -2.32
N ARG A 30 9.09 8.26 -3.31
CA ARG A 30 10.55 8.28 -3.31
C ARG A 30 11.05 9.68 -3.67
N ALA A 31 12.14 10.11 -3.04
CA ALA A 31 12.78 11.39 -3.37
C ALA A 31 13.68 11.31 -4.64
N ASP A 32 13.40 10.36 -5.53
CA ASP A 32 14.14 10.19 -6.79
C ASP A 32 13.62 11.13 -7.90
N VAL A 33 14.26 11.07 -9.07
CA VAL A 33 14.02 11.99 -10.19
C VAL A 33 12.58 11.92 -10.73
N LEU A 34 11.88 10.80 -10.53
CA LEU A 34 10.57 10.56 -11.14
C LEU A 34 9.40 10.95 -10.22
N GLU A 35 9.64 11.18 -8.93
CA GLU A 35 8.62 11.54 -7.93
C GLU A 35 7.35 10.68 -8.01
N LYS A 36 7.54 9.36 -8.18
CA LYS A 36 6.45 8.40 -8.29
C LYS A 36 6.16 7.69 -6.97
N TRP A 37 4.92 7.24 -6.86
CA TRP A 37 4.41 6.49 -5.72
C TRP A 37 4.64 5.00 -5.90
N ASP A 38 5.15 4.37 -4.85
CA ASP A 38 5.12 2.92 -4.71
C ASP A 38 3.96 2.56 -3.79
N ILE A 39 3.17 1.57 -4.21
CA ILE A 39 2.12 1.00 -3.35
C ILE A 39 2.64 -0.31 -2.76
N VAL A 40 2.60 -0.41 -1.44
CA VAL A 40 3.07 -1.57 -0.67
C VAL A 40 1.88 -2.21 0.01
N LEU A 41 1.67 -3.51 -0.24
CA LEU A 41 0.55 -4.26 0.32
C LEU A 41 0.98 -5.60 0.89
N ALA A 42 0.23 -6.08 1.88
CA ALA A 42 0.37 -7.42 2.43
C ALA A 42 -1.01 -7.98 2.78
N ALA A 43 -1.26 -9.25 2.46
CA ALA A 43 -2.47 -9.97 2.83
C ALA A 43 -2.23 -11.48 2.81
N PRO A 44 -2.99 -12.29 3.56
CA PRO A 44 -2.82 -13.75 3.56
C PRO A 44 -3.10 -14.40 2.20
N TRP A 45 -3.89 -13.74 1.35
CA TRP A 45 -4.27 -14.19 0.02
C TRP A 45 -3.37 -13.63 -1.09
N LEU A 46 -2.35 -12.83 -0.76
CA LEU A 46 -1.36 -12.31 -1.70
C LEU A 46 -0.06 -13.11 -1.59
N ASN A 47 0.52 -13.46 -2.74
CA ASN A 47 1.82 -14.10 -2.84
C ASN A 47 2.72 -13.31 -3.81
N PRO A 48 3.87 -12.75 -3.36
CA PRO A 48 4.77 -11.98 -4.21
C PRO A 48 5.48 -12.80 -5.30
N LYS A 49 5.42 -14.13 -5.22
CA LYS A 49 5.99 -15.04 -6.24
C LYS A 49 4.97 -15.39 -7.34
N GLU A 50 3.71 -14.98 -7.20
CA GLU A 50 2.64 -15.31 -8.13
C GLU A 50 2.16 -14.07 -8.88
N MET A 51 2.22 -14.14 -10.22
CA MET A 51 1.75 -13.05 -11.09
C MET A 51 0.29 -12.68 -10.84
N ARG A 52 -0.54 -13.68 -10.52
CA ARG A 52 -1.96 -13.49 -10.20
C ARG A 52 -2.18 -12.48 -9.07
N SER A 53 -1.30 -12.43 -8.08
CA SER A 53 -1.38 -11.45 -6.98
C SER A 53 -1.24 -10.03 -7.52
N TYR A 54 -0.31 -9.81 -8.44
CA TYR A 54 -0.11 -8.51 -9.08
C TYR A 54 -1.29 -8.14 -9.99
N GLU A 55 -1.86 -9.12 -10.71
CA GLU A 55 -3.04 -8.91 -11.56
C GLU A 55 -4.27 -8.47 -10.76
N ILE A 56 -4.52 -9.08 -9.59
CA ILE A 56 -5.62 -8.68 -8.70
C ILE A 56 -5.46 -7.20 -8.31
N LEU A 57 -4.26 -6.83 -7.87
CA LEU A 57 -3.96 -5.47 -7.43
C LEU A 57 -4.04 -4.46 -8.57
N SER A 58 -3.42 -4.77 -9.72
CA SER A 58 -3.43 -3.88 -10.87
C SER A 58 -4.83 -3.69 -11.43
N SER A 59 -5.62 -4.77 -11.53
CA SER A 59 -7.00 -4.70 -12.03
C SER A 59 -7.88 -3.89 -11.09
N SER A 60 -7.73 -4.09 -9.76
CA SER A 60 -8.48 -3.30 -8.79
C SER A 60 -8.13 -1.82 -8.91
N LEU A 61 -6.83 -1.45 -8.93
CA LEU A 61 -6.42 -0.06 -9.09
C LEU A 61 -6.93 0.55 -10.41
N GLN A 62 -6.89 -0.19 -11.52
CA GLN A 62 -7.38 0.27 -12.83
C GLN A 62 -8.89 0.55 -12.85
N ASN A 63 -9.67 -0.11 -12.00
CA ASN A 63 -11.11 0.13 -11.91
C ASN A 63 -11.46 1.46 -11.21
N PHE A 64 -10.57 1.99 -10.36
CA PHE A 64 -10.81 3.19 -9.56
C PHE A 64 -9.98 4.39 -9.98
N LEU A 65 -8.80 4.18 -10.58
CA LEU A 65 -7.89 5.23 -10.99
C LEU A 65 -7.93 5.43 -12.50
N THR A 66 -7.85 6.69 -12.93
CA THR A 66 -7.69 7.04 -14.35
C THR A 66 -6.28 6.71 -14.85
N GLN A 67 -6.09 6.67 -16.16
CA GLN A 67 -4.77 6.40 -16.75
C GLN A 67 -3.70 7.42 -16.33
N SER A 68 -4.07 8.71 -16.21
CA SER A 68 -3.16 9.78 -15.76
C SER A 68 -2.83 9.69 -14.27
N GLU A 69 -3.66 9.04 -13.46
CA GLU A 69 -3.36 8.76 -12.05
C GLU A 69 -2.50 7.50 -11.92
N LEU A 70 -2.78 6.47 -12.71
CA LEU A 70 -2.00 5.23 -12.72
C LEU A 70 -0.52 5.48 -13.08
N VAL A 71 -0.21 6.40 -14.00
CA VAL A 71 1.19 6.72 -14.36
C VAL A 71 1.99 7.36 -13.24
N GLN A 72 1.33 7.87 -12.18
CA GLN A 72 1.98 8.38 -10.97
C GLN A 72 2.53 7.27 -10.08
N PHE A 73 2.13 6.02 -10.33
CA PHE A 73 2.64 4.85 -9.64
C PHE A 73 3.82 4.25 -10.40
N SER A 74 4.85 3.85 -9.65
CA SER A 74 6.07 3.25 -10.19
C SER A 74 6.09 1.74 -10.00
N ARG A 75 5.68 1.28 -8.82
CA ARG A 75 5.75 -0.14 -8.43
C ARG A 75 4.55 -0.54 -7.57
N ILE A 76 4.15 -1.79 -7.74
CA ILE A 76 3.35 -2.54 -6.79
C ILE A 76 4.32 -3.46 -6.05
N VAL A 77 4.40 -3.33 -4.73
CA VAL A 77 5.23 -4.15 -3.86
C VAL A 77 4.31 -5.00 -3.00
N ILE A 78 4.40 -6.32 -3.17
CA ILE A 78 3.68 -7.29 -2.37
C ILE A 78 4.65 -7.84 -1.34
N LEU A 79 4.27 -7.84 -0.07
CA LEU A 79 5.05 -8.42 1.01
C LEU A 79 4.39 -9.71 1.50
N GLU A 80 5.21 -10.70 1.89
CA GLU A 80 4.72 -11.88 2.59
C GLU A 80 4.23 -11.48 4.00
N GLN A 81 3.23 -12.19 4.53
CA GLN A 81 2.58 -11.83 5.80
C GLN A 81 3.54 -11.83 7.01
N ASP A 82 4.61 -12.61 6.94
CA ASP A 82 5.66 -12.78 7.93
C ASP A 82 6.88 -11.89 7.67
N ASP A 83 6.85 -11.05 6.62
CA ASP A 83 7.93 -10.10 6.35
C ASP A 83 8.10 -9.14 7.55
N PRO A 84 9.33 -8.93 8.04
CA PRO A 84 9.60 -8.01 9.16
C PRO A 84 9.09 -6.58 8.92
N THR A 85 8.99 -6.16 7.66
CA THR A 85 8.41 -4.89 7.23
C THR A 85 6.92 -4.82 7.54
N VAL A 86 6.16 -5.90 7.34
CA VAL A 86 4.73 -5.96 7.66
C VAL A 86 4.55 -5.76 9.16
N SER A 87 5.32 -6.49 9.97
CA SER A 87 5.30 -6.34 11.43
C SER A 87 5.66 -4.93 11.88
N PHE A 88 6.68 -4.32 11.26
CA PHE A 88 7.06 -2.94 11.53
C PHE A 88 5.91 -1.95 11.22
N LEU A 89 5.32 -2.03 10.03
CA LEU A 89 4.23 -1.13 9.61
C LEU A 89 2.96 -1.32 10.46
N LEU A 90 2.63 -2.55 10.86
CA LEU A 90 1.49 -2.84 11.75
C LEU A 90 1.65 -2.22 13.14
N ASN A 91 2.89 -2.01 13.60
CA ASN A 91 3.19 -1.46 14.92
C ASN A 91 3.30 0.07 14.94
N LEU A 92 3.28 0.74 13.78
CA LEU A 92 3.35 2.20 13.72
C LEU A 92 2.04 2.83 14.20
N GLU A 93 0.94 2.47 13.54
CA GLU A 93 -0.39 3.04 13.75
C GLU A 93 -1.44 2.03 13.30
N ILE A 94 -2.65 2.06 13.89
CA ILE A 94 -3.78 1.23 13.46
C ILE A 94 -4.68 2.05 12.55
N VAL A 95 -4.75 1.68 11.27
CA VAL A 95 -5.61 2.31 10.27
C VAL A 95 -6.63 1.31 9.75
N LYS A 96 -7.91 1.60 10.05
CA LYS A 96 -9.06 0.84 9.55
C LYS A 96 -9.58 1.43 8.25
N ASN A 97 -10.43 0.65 7.58
CA ASN A 97 -11.09 1.08 6.34
C ASN A 97 -11.78 2.44 6.49
N GLY A 98 -11.30 3.42 5.71
CA GLY A 98 -11.88 4.77 5.67
C GLY A 98 -10.97 5.86 6.23
N GLY A 99 -9.90 5.51 6.93
CA GLY A 99 -8.86 6.44 7.36
C GLY A 99 -7.61 6.42 6.47
N TYR A 100 -6.70 7.35 6.73
CA TYR A 100 -5.29 7.25 6.35
C TYR A 100 -4.46 8.05 7.37
N LYS A 101 -3.17 7.75 7.47
CA LYS A 101 -2.23 8.47 8.34
C LYS A 101 -0.96 8.78 7.56
N GLU A 102 -0.49 10.02 7.63
CA GLU A 102 0.85 10.37 7.16
C GLU A 102 1.88 9.87 8.16
N LEU A 103 2.90 9.15 7.66
CA LEU A 103 3.95 8.57 8.48
C LEU A 103 5.17 9.49 8.52
N SER A 104 5.90 9.46 9.64
CA SER A 104 7.20 10.14 9.74
C SER A 104 8.21 9.51 8.79
N VAL A 105 8.80 10.32 7.91
CA VAL A 105 9.69 9.85 6.85
C VAL A 105 11.10 9.50 7.32
N ASP A 106 11.55 10.05 8.46
CA ASP A 106 12.91 9.82 8.96
C ASP A 106 13.10 8.36 9.40
N ALA A 107 12.20 7.86 10.24
CA ALA A 107 12.22 6.47 10.69
C ALA A 107 12.05 5.48 9.52
N LEU A 108 11.24 5.83 8.52
CA LEU A 108 11.05 5.00 7.34
C LEU A 108 12.28 5.00 6.43
N SER A 109 12.90 6.15 6.19
CA SER A 109 14.07 6.25 5.34
C SER A 109 15.27 5.50 5.95
N GLU A 110 15.42 5.56 7.28
CA GLU A 110 16.41 4.75 8.00
C GLU A 110 16.12 3.25 7.87
N LYS A 111 14.85 2.84 8.11
CA LYS A 111 14.43 1.44 8.03
C LYS A 111 14.62 0.85 6.63
N PHE A 112 14.29 1.60 5.58
CA PHE A 112 14.28 1.12 4.20
C PHE A 112 15.54 1.46 3.41
N ARG A 113 16.45 2.26 3.97
CA ARG A 113 17.73 2.66 3.37
C ARG A 113 17.59 3.37 2.02
N PHE A 114 16.49 4.10 1.83
CA PHE A 114 16.31 5.04 0.72
C PHE A 114 15.51 6.25 1.17
N THR A 115 15.71 7.38 0.49
CA THR A 115 15.06 8.64 0.86
C THR A 115 13.58 8.64 0.47
N ILE A 116 12.73 8.77 1.48
CA ILE A 116 11.27 8.90 1.32
C ILE A 116 10.89 10.37 1.50
N LYS A 117 10.21 10.93 0.51
CA LYS A 117 9.71 12.31 0.55
C LYS A 117 8.40 12.40 1.31
N LYS A 118 7.50 11.42 1.13
CA LYS A 118 6.20 11.32 1.81
C LYS A 118 5.79 9.86 1.94
N ALA A 119 5.05 9.54 3.00
CA ALA A 119 4.48 8.21 3.19
C ALA A 119 3.09 8.28 3.80
N TYR A 120 2.17 7.48 3.28
CA TYR A 120 0.80 7.35 3.78
C TYR A 120 0.49 5.90 4.12
N LEU A 121 -0.06 5.65 5.31
CA LEU A 121 -0.62 4.37 5.71
C LEU A 121 -2.13 4.42 5.58
N LEU A 122 -2.71 3.54 4.75
CA LEU A 122 -4.14 3.54 4.42
C LEU A 122 -4.87 2.36 5.05
N ARG A 123 -4.13 1.32 5.39
CA ARG A 123 -4.63 0.12 6.07
C ARG A 123 -3.52 -0.47 6.93
N SER A 124 -3.82 -0.74 8.18
CA SER A 124 -2.97 -1.50 9.10
C SER A 124 -3.80 -2.13 10.21
N GLN A 125 -4.13 -3.41 10.04
CA GLN A 125 -4.80 -4.17 11.07
C GLN A 125 -4.46 -5.64 10.90
N LYS A 126 -4.16 -6.32 12.01
CA LYS A 126 -4.07 -7.78 11.99
C LYS A 126 -5.43 -8.34 11.60
N SER A 127 -5.44 -9.30 10.69
CA SER A 127 -6.64 -10.09 10.45
C SER A 127 -7.04 -10.75 11.78
N GLU A 128 -8.16 -10.32 12.34
CA GLU A 128 -8.78 -11.04 13.46
C GLU A 128 -9.18 -12.42 12.91
N LYS A 129 -8.69 -13.48 13.56
CA LYS A 129 -9.01 -14.87 13.24
C LYS A 129 -10.45 -15.18 13.60
#